data_AF-A0A6F8T9Y0-F1
#
_entry.id   AF-A0A6F8T9Y0-F1
#
_cell.length_a   1.000
_cell.length_b   1.000
_cell.length_c   1.000
_cell.angle_alpha   90.00
_cell.angle_beta   90.00
_cell.angle_gamma   90.00
#
_symmetry.space_group_name_H-M   'P 1'
#
loop_
_entity.id
_entity.type
_entity.pdbx_description
1 polymer ?
#
loop_
_entity_poly.entity_id
_entity_poly.type
_entity_poly.pdbx_seq_one_letter_code
_entity_poly.pdbx_strand_id
1 'polypeptide(L)'
;MNKLVTITTKFYDKSGNRIINLNVQSRYKGSLKANSQKTDKLGLFVFQASPNRTVEILAKPPNQKDYTVFKTINSSMNSSEIHPIKVQLPKTIDEYKQVKQSKSTKGIVSTFFKIFDMNGKVMKNFPIQSRPKGKGNSPDKYTNDEGIVEVRSSPNRDIEVLVLTSNDTFVLKSSINSANGSSQPVLIKLDEPYEKFKSASTIKILDRDGSDYIVEKTNVKMLVVENGKKQLFSISNGKLSLQSMIGQKLEFTVYKPDGKPLKTQTYMATRVKNNLIEFHLDVDITKGSTAQNDPEINKKVKVDILITMEQMKKMWPKALATKMQPILDELNSDLLGYKLDTRLRQAHFMAQVRQEVGSSFSLREQVEYMGPTALKQIGYYRTHPKQAEIDGYKRGQGPANGEVIANRMYDDNYRSAKYKLGNTSPGDGWKYLGRGLKQLTGKNNYQDLTNMYSTLWPGEKVDFVKNPELIEQPKYAVRSAIRFWLKFKLYEVADRGANGEQVDAITKVINEATNSYADRRAHFVQARKIFI
;
A
#
# COMPACT_ATOMS: atom_id res chain seq x y z
N MET A 1 73.47 -5.81 -11.04
CA MET A 1 72.52 -4.68 -11.12
C MET A 1 71.17 -5.23 -11.53
N ASN A 2 70.13 -5.10 -10.69
CA ASN A 2 68.79 -5.53 -11.09
C ASN A 2 68.30 -4.64 -12.23
N LYS A 3 67.96 -5.24 -13.38
CA LYS A 3 67.42 -4.54 -14.55
C LYS A 3 66.07 -3.93 -14.15
N LEU A 4 66.01 -2.61 -14.04
CA LEU A 4 64.76 -1.90 -13.76
C LEU A 4 63.89 -1.87 -15.04
N VAL A 5 62.58 -1.80 -14.84
CA VAL A 5 61.58 -1.65 -15.90
C VAL A 5 60.91 -0.29 -15.78
N THR A 6 60.77 0.38 -16.92
CA THR A 6 60.07 1.66 -17.04
C THR A 6 58.56 1.43 -17.05
N ILE A 7 57.84 2.15 -16.19
CA ILE A 7 56.39 2.13 -16.13
C ILE A 7 55.85 3.51 -16.48
N THR A 8 54.94 3.54 -17.46
CA THR A 8 54.28 4.75 -17.94
C THR A 8 52.79 4.67 -17.63
N THR A 9 52.33 5.58 -16.76
CA THR A 9 50.92 5.72 -16.39
C THR A 9 50.35 7.04 -16.92
N LYS A 10 49.03 7.11 -17.14
CA LYS A 10 48.35 8.34 -17.56
C LYS A 10 47.10 8.58 -16.74
N PHE A 11 46.95 9.79 -16.20
CA PHE A 11 45.85 10.12 -15.30
C PHE A 11 44.70 10.81 -16.02
N TYR A 12 43.48 10.39 -15.68
CA TYR A 12 42.23 10.91 -16.22
C TYR A 12 41.26 11.27 -15.09
N ASP A 13 40.51 12.35 -15.25
CA ASP A 13 39.42 12.73 -14.35
C ASP A 13 38.13 12.01 -14.73
N LYS A 14 37.10 12.07 -13.87
CA LYS A 14 35.82 11.34 -14.07
C LYS A 14 35.20 11.53 -15.47
N SER A 15 35.40 12.69 -16.09
CA SER A 15 34.87 13.00 -17.43
C SER A 15 35.70 12.44 -18.57
N GLY A 16 36.81 11.75 -18.27
CA GLY A 16 37.76 11.21 -19.24
C GLY A 16 38.81 12.23 -19.70
N ASN A 17 38.88 13.42 -19.08
CA ASN A 17 39.88 14.41 -19.43
C ASN A 17 41.23 14.06 -18.80
N ARG A 18 42.32 14.23 -19.57
CA ARG A 18 43.67 14.03 -19.03
C ARG A 18 43.96 15.06 -17.93
N ILE A 19 44.66 14.64 -16.88
CA ILE A 19 45.03 15.52 -15.77
C ILE A 19 46.52 15.86 -15.84
N ILE A 20 46.81 17.15 -16.01
CA ILE A 20 48.18 17.70 -16.01
C ILE A 20 48.54 18.27 -14.63
N ASN A 21 49.83 18.32 -14.29
CA ASN A 21 50.33 18.92 -13.04
C ASN A 21 49.72 18.33 -11.75
N LEU A 22 49.28 17.07 -11.79
CA LEU A 22 48.72 16.35 -10.64
C LEU A 22 49.85 15.78 -9.80
N ASN A 23 49.83 16.01 -8.48
CA ASN A 23 50.76 15.37 -7.55
C ASN A 23 50.50 13.86 -7.54
N VAL A 24 51.48 13.06 -7.92
CA VAL A 24 51.38 11.59 -8.05
C VAL A 24 52.56 10.90 -7.39
N GLN A 25 52.35 9.64 -7.00
CA GLN A 25 53.35 8.80 -6.37
C GLN A 25 53.29 7.37 -6.89
N SER A 26 54.43 6.69 -6.88
CA SER A 26 54.50 5.23 -6.94
C SER A 26 55.27 4.68 -5.74
N ARG A 27 54.83 3.55 -5.21
CA ARG A 27 55.55 2.80 -4.16
C ARG A 27 55.28 1.32 -4.27
N TYR A 28 56.19 0.49 -3.77
CA TYR A 28 55.88 -0.93 -3.59
C TYR A 28 54.79 -1.10 -2.53
N LYS A 29 53.88 -2.05 -2.75
CA LYS A 29 52.84 -2.38 -1.77
C LYS A 29 53.46 -2.68 -0.41
N GLY A 30 53.05 -1.95 0.63
CA GLY A 30 53.59 -2.05 2.00
C GLY A 30 54.87 -1.24 2.28
N SER A 31 55.43 -0.53 1.30
CA SER A 31 56.60 0.34 1.48
C SER A 31 56.20 1.77 1.88
N LEU A 32 56.96 2.39 2.78
CA LEU A 32 56.87 3.83 3.08
C LEU A 32 57.65 4.71 2.08
N LYS A 33 58.65 4.14 1.39
CA LYS A 33 59.42 4.85 0.36
C LYS A 33 58.60 4.95 -0.93
N ALA A 34 58.40 6.16 -1.42
CA ALA A 34 57.65 6.47 -2.64
C ALA A 34 58.44 7.38 -3.59
N ASN A 35 58.31 7.14 -4.89
CA ASN A 35 58.74 8.08 -5.92
C ASN A 35 57.62 9.08 -6.16
N SER A 36 57.86 10.36 -5.89
CA SER A 36 56.87 11.44 -5.99
C SER A 36 57.20 12.35 -7.16
N GLN A 37 56.23 12.60 -8.03
CA GLN A 37 56.36 13.50 -9.17
C GLN A 37 55.04 14.22 -9.42
N LYS A 38 55.02 15.11 -10.41
CA LYS A 38 53.77 15.61 -10.99
C LYS A 38 53.57 15.03 -12.37
N THR A 39 52.31 14.86 -12.78
CA THR A 39 52.02 14.49 -14.17
C THR A 39 52.49 15.58 -15.13
N ASP A 40 53.03 15.17 -16.27
CA ASP A 40 53.54 16.08 -17.30
C ASP A 40 52.40 16.76 -18.12
N LYS A 41 52.76 17.48 -19.19
CA LYS A 41 51.81 18.15 -20.09
C LYS A 41 50.87 17.19 -20.85
N LEU A 42 51.27 15.93 -20.99
CA LEU A 42 50.49 14.86 -21.59
C LEU A 42 49.67 14.08 -20.54
N GLY A 43 49.81 14.41 -19.25
CA GLY A 43 49.18 13.72 -18.13
C GLY A 43 49.88 12.42 -17.73
N LEU A 44 51.12 12.21 -18.20
CA LEU A 44 51.90 11.01 -17.95
C LEU A 44 52.67 11.10 -16.63
N PHE A 45 52.84 9.94 -16.00
CA PHE A 45 53.73 9.72 -14.87
C PHE A 45 54.58 8.49 -15.13
N VAL A 46 55.89 8.72 -15.25
CA VAL A 46 56.88 7.72 -15.68
C VAL A 46 57.87 7.45 -14.54
N PHE A 47 58.06 6.18 -14.19
CA PHE A 47 58.98 5.79 -13.12
C PHE A 47 59.61 4.42 -13.38
N GLN A 48 60.72 4.16 -12.69
CA GLN A 48 61.41 2.87 -12.71
C GLN A 48 60.98 1.99 -11.54
N ALA A 49 60.85 0.69 -11.78
CA ALA A 49 60.60 -0.32 -10.75
C ALA A 49 61.39 -1.61 -11.02
N SER A 50 61.65 -2.41 -9.99
CA SER A 50 62.13 -3.78 -10.18
C SER A 50 61.01 -4.64 -10.75
N PRO A 51 61.29 -5.59 -11.67
CA PRO A 51 60.28 -6.44 -12.28
C PRO A 51 59.59 -7.35 -11.25
N ASN A 52 58.39 -7.81 -11.57
CA ASN A 52 57.57 -8.74 -10.77
C ASN A 52 57.25 -8.25 -9.34
N ARG A 53 57.07 -6.94 -9.17
CA ARG A 53 56.69 -6.32 -7.90
C ARG A 53 55.29 -5.73 -7.99
N THR A 54 54.55 -5.79 -6.89
CA THR A 54 53.29 -5.06 -6.75
C THR A 54 53.57 -3.60 -6.44
N VAL A 55 53.10 -2.70 -7.31
CA VAL A 55 53.28 -1.25 -7.20
C VAL A 55 51.92 -0.59 -7.02
N GLU A 56 51.81 0.27 -6.01
CA GLU A 56 50.69 1.16 -5.79
C GLU A 56 50.96 2.50 -6.49
N ILE A 57 49.98 2.96 -7.28
CA ILE A 57 49.98 4.25 -7.96
C ILE A 57 49.01 5.16 -7.21
N LEU A 58 49.53 6.26 -6.69
CA LEU A 58 48.82 7.20 -5.86
C LEU A 58 48.72 8.57 -6.51
N ALA A 59 47.70 9.33 -6.15
CA ALA A 59 47.61 10.75 -6.48
C ALA A 59 47.08 11.56 -5.30
N LYS A 60 47.41 12.85 -5.29
CA LYS A 60 46.89 13.85 -4.38
C LYS A 60 46.21 14.95 -5.20
N PRO A 61 44.92 14.79 -5.53
CA PRO A 61 44.12 15.81 -6.22
C PRO A 61 44.02 17.12 -5.43
N PRO A 62 43.57 18.22 -6.06
CA PRO A 62 43.36 19.49 -5.37
C PRO A 62 42.51 19.33 -4.09
N ASN A 63 42.85 20.10 -3.07
CA ASN A 63 42.17 20.11 -1.77
C ASN A 63 42.15 18.76 -1.01
N GLN A 64 42.97 17.77 -1.38
CA GLN A 64 43.20 16.56 -0.60
C GLN A 64 44.42 16.71 0.33
N LYS A 65 44.37 16.14 1.53
CA LYS A 65 45.49 16.20 2.50
C LYS A 65 46.59 15.18 2.17
N ASP A 66 46.19 13.97 1.82
CA ASP A 66 47.08 12.82 1.65
C ASP A 66 47.05 12.26 0.23
N TYR A 67 48.06 11.45 -0.12
CA TYR A 67 48.07 10.66 -1.34
C TYR A 67 47.18 9.43 -1.18
N THR A 68 46.30 9.20 -2.15
CA THR A 68 45.38 8.06 -2.18
C THR A 68 45.78 7.09 -3.28
N VAL A 69 45.75 5.78 -3.02
CA VAL A 69 45.99 4.75 -4.03
C VAL A 69 44.82 4.72 -5.02
N PHE A 70 45.09 4.97 -6.30
CA PHE A 70 44.10 4.90 -7.38
C PHE A 70 44.25 3.66 -8.25
N LYS A 71 45.43 3.04 -8.29
CA LYS A 71 45.66 1.82 -9.04
C LYS A 71 46.75 0.97 -8.39
N THR A 72 46.60 -0.34 -8.45
CA THR A 72 47.68 -1.28 -8.10
C THR A 72 48.01 -2.09 -9.33
N ILE A 73 49.30 -2.24 -9.63
CA ILE A 73 49.80 -2.92 -10.84
C ILE A 73 50.92 -3.90 -10.50
N ASN A 74 51.20 -4.82 -11.41
CA ASN A 74 52.46 -5.55 -11.43
C ASN A 74 53.47 -4.76 -12.28
N SER A 75 54.69 -4.54 -11.77
CA SER A 75 55.73 -3.80 -12.49
C SER A 75 56.21 -4.47 -13.78
N SER A 76 55.87 -5.73 -14.04
CA SER A 76 56.17 -6.40 -15.32
C SER A 76 55.11 -6.15 -16.40
N MET A 77 54.10 -5.30 -16.15
CA MET A 77 53.11 -4.95 -17.16
C MET A 77 53.74 -4.10 -18.27
N ASN A 78 53.45 -4.43 -19.52
CA ASN A 78 53.85 -3.60 -20.66
C ASN A 78 53.16 -2.24 -20.59
N SER A 79 53.97 -1.18 -20.70
CA SER A 79 53.48 0.19 -20.79
C SER A 79 54.44 1.03 -21.62
N SER A 80 53.89 2.00 -22.34
CA SER A 80 54.66 2.98 -23.10
C SER A 80 53.92 4.31 -23.14
N GLU A 81 54.53 5.33 -23.73
CA GLU A 81 53.85 6.62 -23.93
C GLU A 81 52.65 6.50 -24.88
N ILE A 82 52.72 5.59 -25.86
CA ILE A 82 51.64 5.31 -26.82
C ILE A 82 50.53 4.48 -26.15
N HIS A 83 50.90 3.53 -25.30
CA HIS A 83 49.98 2.65 -24.59
C HIS A 83 50.19 2.74 -23.07
N PRO A 84 49.81 3.87 -22.43
CA PRO A 84 50.05 4.06 -21.02
C PRO A 84 49.03 3.31 -20.18
N ILE A 85 49.41 2.95 -18.95
CA ILE A 85 48.48 2.41 -17.97
C ILE A 85 47.55 3.53 -17.51
N LYS A 86 46.27 3.45 -17.90
CA LYS A 86 45.26 4.45 -17.52
C LYS A 86 44.92 4.40 -16.03
N VAL A 87 44.96 5.54 -15.36
CA VAL A 87 44.56 5.73 -13.95
C VAL A 87 43.41 6.73 -13.91
N GLN A 88 42.26 6.28 -13.43
CA GLN A 88 41.00 7.01 -13.50
C GLN A 88 40.64 7.54 -12.11
N LEU A 89 40.48 8.85 -11.97
CA LEU A 89 39.98 9.46 -10.73
C LEU A 89 38.44 9.39 -10.69
N PRO A 90 37.84 9.25 -9.49
CA PRO A 90 36.39 9.11 -9.30
C PRO A 90 35.62 10.43 -9.39
N LYS A 91 36.32 11.57 -9.44
CA LYS A 91 35.75 12.93 -9.53
C LYS A 91 36.47 13.75 -10.59
N THR A 92 35.82 14.78 -11.11
CA THR A 92 36.45 15.79 -11.96
C THR A 92 37.40 16.66 -11.13
N ILE A 93 38.36 17.33 -11.77
CA ILE A 93 39.26 18.25 -11.06
C ILE A 93 38.49 19.40 -10.43
N ASP A 94 37.43 19.87 -11.07
CA ASP A 94 36.61 20.94 -10.52
C ASP A 94 35.73 20.46 -9.36
N GLU A 95 35.23 19.22 -9.39
CA GLU A 95 34.61 18.59 -8.21
C GLU A 95 35.60 18.51 -7.04
N TYR A 96 36.88 18.18 -7.27
CA TYR A 96 37.90 18.21 -6.22
C TYR A 96 38.18 19.62 -5.69
N LYS A 97 38.13 20.66 -6.54
CA LYS A 97 38.30 22.06 -6.13
C LYS A 97 37.08 22.59 -5.36
N GLN A 98 35.86 22.18 -5.75
CA GLN A 98 34.60 22.62 -5.14
C GLN A 98 34.33 21.97 -3.79
N VAL A 99 35.02 20.88 -3.45
CA VAL A 99 35.07 20.40 -2.07
C VAL A 99 35.74 21.47 -1.21
N LYS A 100 34.94 22.38 -0.64
CA LYS A 100 35.29 23.09 0.59
C LYS A 100 35.66 21.99 1.58
N GLN A 101 36.94 21.88 1.91
CA GLN A 101 37.34 21.04 3.04
C GLN A 101 36.43 21.42 4.21
N SER A 102 35.69 20.46 4.73
CA SER A 102 35.18 20.60 6.09
C SER A 102 36.42 20.85 6.93
N LYS A 103 36.52 22.07 7.49
CA LYS A 103 37.43 22.31 8.61
C LYS A 103 37.13 21.18 9.59
N SER A 104 38.14 20.37 9.91
CA SER A 104 38.01 19.44 11.02
C SER A 104 37.63 20.27 12.24
N THR A 105 36.39 20.15 12.69
CA THR A 105 36.06 20.53 14.05
C THR A 105 37.04 19.76 14.92
N LYS A 106 37.81 20.48 15.75
CA LYS A 106 38.79 19.88 16.67
C LYS A 106 38.14 18.65 17.35
N GLY A 107 38.69 17.46 17.14
CA GLY A 107 38.35 16.25 17.91
C GLY A 107 37.41 15.20 17.27
N ILE A 108 37.16 15.19 15.96
CA ILE A 108 36.41 14.10 15.29
C ILE A 108 37.25 13.47 14.16
N VAL A 109 37.31 12.13 14.12
CA VAL A 109 37.97 11.30 13.10
C VAL A 109 36.95 10.43 12.37
N SER A 110 37.30 10.03 11.13
CA SER A 110 36.48 9.18 10.28
C SER A 110 37.10 7.79 10.13
N THR A 111 36.26 6.76 10.27
CA THR A 111 36.61 5.37 10.01
C THR A 111 35.63 4.81 8.98
N PHE A 112 36.13 4.17 7.93
CA PHE A 112 35.29 3.61 6.87
C PHE A 112 35.12 2.10 7.04
N PHE A 113 33.94 1.60 6.72
CA PHE A 113 33.65 0.16 6.72
C PHE A 113 33.09 -0.24 5.36
N LYS A 114 33.57 -1.34 4.81
CA LYS A 114 33.08 -1.91 3.54
C LYS A 114 32.39 -3.23 3.79
N ILE A 115 31.14 -3.32 3.37
CA ILE A 115 30.26 -4.45 3.69
C ILE A 115 30.11 -5.39 2.48
N PHE A 116 30.27 -6.68 2.72
CA PHE A 116 30.07 -7.76 1.75
C PHE A 116 29.13 -8.82 2.31
N ASP A 117 28.34 -9.47 1.47
CA ASP A 117 27.60 -10.67 1.86
C ASP A 117 28.53 -11.87 2.12
N MET A 118 27.96 -13.02 2.51
CA MET A 118 28.74 -14.24 2.76
C MET A 118 29.50 -14.77 1.52
N ASN A 119 29.09 -14.37 0.32
CA ASN A 119 29.67 -14.78 -0.96
C ASN A 119 30.62 -13.72 -1.55
N GLY A 120 30.86 -12.61 -0.84
CA GLY A 120 31.75 -11.53 -1.29
C GLY A 120 31.08 -10.49 -2.20
N LYS A 121 29.75 -10.51 -2.34
CA LYS A 121 28.99 -9.49 -3.06
C LYS A 121 28.97 -8.20 -2.25
N VAL A 122 29.28 -7.08 -2.89
CA VAL A 122 29.26 -5.75 -2.26
C VAL A 122 27.82 -5.37 -1.90
N MET A 123 27.60 -5.01 -0.63
CA MET A 123 26.29 -4.63 -0.10
C MET A 123 26.08 -3.12 -0.28
N LYS A 124 25.39 -2.72 -1.35
CA LYS A 124 25.14 -1.31 -1.71
C LYS A 124 23.88 -0.77 -1.03
N ASN A 125 23.89 0.50 -0.60
CA ASN A 125 22.78 1.17 0.10
C ASN A 125 22.22 0.35 1.27
N PHE A 126 23.08 -0.46 1.91
CA PHE A 126 22.70 -1.45 2.88
C PHE A 126 22.67 -0.85 4.28
N PRO A 127 21.62 -1.11 5.07
CA PRO A 127 21.45 -0.57 6.42
C PRO A 127 22.48 -1.16 7.40
N ILE A 128 23.11 -0.27 8.15
CA ILE A 128 24.02 -0.56 9.26
C ILE A 128 23.73 0.38 10.42
N GLN A 129 24.15 0.01 11.62
CA GLN A 129 24.20 0.92 12.76
C GLN A 129 25.64 1.02 13.26
N SER A 130 26.00 2.17 13.82
CA SER A 130 27.30 2.37 14.45
C SER A 130 27.14 3.08 15.78
N ARG A 131 27.84 2.61 16.81
CA ARG A 131 27.71 3.15 18.16
C ARG A 131 29.03 3.06 18.93
N PRO A 132 29.27 3.89 19.95
CA PRO A 132 30.34 3.61 20.90
C PRO A 132 30.13 2.26 21.59
N LYS A 133 31.21 1.54 21.87
CA LYS A 133 31.14 0.23 22.54
C LYS A 133 30.30 0.30 23.83
N GLY A 134 29.38 -0.65 23.99
CA GLY A 134 28.48 -0.74 25.15
C GLY A 134 27.37 0.32 25.23
N LYS A 135 27.16 1.16 24.20
CA LYS A 135 25.99 2.06 24.12
C LYS A 135 24.82 1.39 23.39
N GLY A 136 23.60 1.87 23.68
CA GLY A 136 22.34 1.32 23.15
C GLY A 136 22.01 1.77 21.72
N ASN A 137 20.73 1.98 21.44
CA ASN A 137 20.18 2.29 20.12
C ASN A 137 21.01 3.33 19.34
N SER A 138 21.13 3.13 18.03
CA SER A 138 21.80 4.05 17.12
C SER A 138 21.02 4.18 15.82
N PRO A 139 21.05 5.36 15.19
CA PRO A 139 20.32 5.57 13.94
C PRO A 139 20.91 4.72 12.81
N ASP A 140 20.03 4.33 11.90
CA ASP A 140 20.42 3.61 10.70
C ASP A 140 21.27 4.51 9.79
N LYS A 141 22.34 3.92 9.27
CA LYS A 141 23.21 4.48 8.24
C LYS A 141 23.20 3.54 7.05
N TYR A 142 23.61 4.06 5.89
CA TYR A 142 23.59 3.29 4.65
C TYR A 142 24.96 3.31 4.00
N THR A 143 25.36 2.17 3.45
CA THR A 143 26.55 2.10 2.59
C THR A 143 26.30 2.86 1.29
N ASN A 144 27.36 3.34 0.63
CA ASN A 144 27.27 3.93 -0.70
C ASN A 144 27.24 2.84 -1.80
N ASP A 145 27.30 3.24 -3.07
CA ASP A 145 27.29 2.32 -4.22
C ASP A 145 28.55 1.43 -4.31
N GLU A 146 29.60 1.73 -3.54
CA GLU A 146 30.80 0.89 -3.37
C GLU A 146 30.72 -0.02 -2.13
N GLY A 147 29.60 0.01 -1.41
CA GLY A 147 29.37 -0.73 -0.17
C GLY A 147 30.11 -0.16 1.03
N ILE A 148 30.51 1.12 0.99
CA ILE A 148 31.29 1.78 2.04
C ILE A 148 30.40 2.71 2.86
N VAL A 149 30.57 2.70 4.19
CA VAL A 149 29.93 3.64 5.12
C VAL A 149 30.97 4.38 5.95
N GLU A 150 30.75 5.68 6.17
CA GLU A 150 31.58 6.52 7.05
C GLU A 150 31.03 6.52 8.49
N VAL A 151 31.90 6.22 9.45
CA VAL A 151 31.61 6.34 10.88
C VAL A 151 32.51 7.43 11.46
N ARG A 152 31.88 8.50 11.95
CA ARG A 152 32.57 9.61 12.64
C ARG A 152 32.53 9.40 14.14
N SER A 153 33.66 9.59 14.80
CA SER A 153 33.79 9.44 16.26
C SER A 153 34.94 10.30 16.79
N SER A 154 35.05 10.48 18.10
CA SER A 154 36.28 11.03 18.70
C SER A 154 37.48 10.10 18.43
N PRO A 155 38.72 10.63 18.40
CA PRO A 155 39.91 9.79 18.33
C PRO A 155 39.96 8.78 19.46
N ASN A 156 40.61 7.65 19.20
CA ASN A 156 40.86 6.56 20.15
C ASN A 156 39.59 5.98 20.81
N ARG A 157 38.45 6.02 20.11
CA ARG A 157 37.16 5.58 20.62
C ARG A 157 36.84 4.17 20.15
N ASP A 158 36.43 3.30 21.07
CA ASP A 158 35.88 1.99 20.69
C ASP A 158 34.51 2.17 20.04
N ILE A 159 34.40 1.72 18.79
CA ILE A 159 33.21 1.77 17.95
C ILE A 159 32.76 0.36 17.60
N GLU A 160 31.46 0.14 17.75
CA GLU A 160 30.75 -1.06 17.32
C GLU A 160 29.99 -0.76 16.03
N VAL A 161 30.05 -1.67 15.07
CA VAL A 161 29.25 -1.67 13.84
C VAL A 161 28.35 -2.89 13.82
N LEU A 162 27.06 -2.63 13.72
CA LEU A 162 26.02 -3.64 13.60
C LEU A 162 25.46 -3.62 12.18
N VAL A 163 25.09 -4.79 11.68
CA VAL A 163 24.53 -4.96 10.33
C VAL A 163 23.15 -5.61 10.44
N LEU A 164 22.25 -5.27 9.52
CA LEU A 164 20.94 -5.89 9.46
C LEU A 164 21.06 -7.37 9.08
N THR A 165 20.25 -8.24 9.68
CA THR A 165 20.07 -9.65 9.32
C THR A 165 18.77 -9.87 8.55
N SER A 166 18.61 -11.02 7.91
CA SER A 166 17.35 -11.39 7.23
C SER A 166 16.14 -11.47 8.16
N ASN A 167 16.33 -11.63 9.47
CA ASN A 167 15.26 -11.59 10.48
C ASN A 167 14.83 -10.17 10.90
N ASP A 168 15.30 -9.12 10.22
CA ASP A 168 15.07 -7.70 10.52
C ASP A 168 15.64 -7.23 11.87
N THR A 169 16.77 -7.78 12.28
CA THR A 169 17.48 -7.42 13.52
C THR A 169 18.90 -6.95 13.23
N PHE A 170 19.45 -6.05 14.04
CA PHE A 170 20.85 -5.63 13.93
C PHE A 170 21.75 -6.49 14.81
N VAL A 171 22.79 -7.08 14.21
CA VAL A 171 23.78 -7.90 14.92
C VAL A 171 25.16 -7.28 14.83
N LEU A 172 25.92 -7.34 15.92
CA LEU A 172 27.29 -6.83 15.98
C LEU A 172 28.20 -7.62 15.03
N LYS A 173 28.97 -6.90 14.20
CA LYS A 173 29.95 -7.49 13.27
C LYS A 173 31.37 -6.97 13.40
N SER A 174 31.53 -5.77 13.93
CA SER A 174 32.85 -5.21 14.14
C SER A 174 32.86 -4.40 15.42
N SER A 175 33.93 -4.53 16.19
CA SER A 175 34.21 -3.71 17.36
C SER A 175 35.69 -3.34 17.30
N ILE A 176 35.99 -2.08 16.97
CA ILE A 176 37.36 -1.61 16.76
C ILE A 176 37.59 -0.27 17.45
N ASN A 177 38.85 0.10 17.64
CA ASN A 177 39.21 1.44 18.09
C ASN A 177 39.40 2.38 16.89
N SER A 178 38.84 3.60 16.96
CA SER A 178 38.90 4.57 15.87
C SER A 178 40.28 5.17 15.63
N ALA A 179 41.22 5.05 16.59
CA ALA A 179 42.55 5.66 16.54
C ALA A 179 42.49 7.13 16.08
N ASN A 180 43.34 7.55 15.13
CA ASN A 180 43.26 8.88 14.51
C ASN A 180 42.40 8.89 13.22
N GLY A 181 41.52 7.90 13.06
CA GLY A 181 40.80 7.64 11.82
C GLY A 181 41.60 6.78 10.84
N SER A 182 40.95 6.35 9.76
CA SER A 182 41.57 5.59 8.67
C SER A 182 40.87 5.92 7.36
N SER A 183 41.63 6.10 6.29
CA SER A 183 41.10 6.17 4.92
C SER A 183 40.90 4.80 4.29
N GLN A 184 41.55 3.76 4.82
CA GLN A 184 41.33 2.38 4.38
C GLN A 184 40.10 1.77 5.06
N PRO A 185 39.13 1.24 4.29
CA PRO A 185 37.95 0.63 4.87
C PRO A 185 38.24 -0.69 5.58
N VAL A 186 37.64 -0.86 6.75
CA VAL A 186 37.59 -2.13 7.47
C VAL A 186 36.54 -3.02 6.79
N LEU A 187 36.94 -4.23 6.41
CA LEU A 187 36.05 -5.13 5.68
C LEU A 187 35.16 -5.89 6.67
N ILE A 188 33.84 -5.88 6.41
CA ILE A 188 32.86 -6.64 7.17
C ILE A 188 32.17 -7.61 6.22
N LYS A 189 32.13 -8.88 6.60
CA LYS A 189 31.44 -9.95 5.88
C LYS A 189 30.18 -10.35 6.65
N LEU A 190 29.04 -10.40 5.98
CA LEU A 190 27.78 -10.89 6.55
C LEU A 190 27.78 -12.43 6.62
N ASP A 191 26.94 -12.99 7.48
CA ASP A 191 26.77 -14.45 7.61
C ASP A 191 25.79 -15.02 6.58
N GLU A 192 25.06 -14.14 5.91
CA GLU A 192 23.96 -14.49 5.03
C GLU A 192 24.26 -13.99 3.61
N PRO A 193 23.75 -14.68 2.58
CA PRO A 193 23.87 -14.22 1.20
C PRO A 193 22.87 -13.08 0.96
N TYR A 194 23.18 -12.17 0.04
CA TYR A 194 22.33 -11.03 -0.28
C TYR A 194 20.88 -11.44 -0.59
N GLU A 195 20.68 -12.60 -1.21
CA GLU A 195 19.40 -13.12 -1.67
C GLU A 195 18.39 -13.41 -0.54
N LYS A 196 18.85 -13.47 0.73
CA LYS A 196 17.96 -13.58 1.90
C LYS A 196 17.37 -12.24 2.36
N PHE A 197 17.91 -11.11 1.92
CA PHE A 197 17.48 -9.78 2.32
C PHE A 197 16.35 -9.26 1.41
N LYS A 198 15.22 -10.00 1.38
CA LYS A 198 14.01 -9.63 0.65
C LYS A 198 13.06 -8.83 1.54
N SER A 199 12.64 -7.67 1.07
CA SER A 199 11.58 -6.88 1.70
C SER A 199 10.26 -7.11 0.99
N ALA A 200 9.17 -7.20 1.76
CA ALA A 200 7.82 -7.08 1.26
C ALA A 200 7.33 -5.67 1.58
N SER A 201 6.84 -4.95 0.58
CA SER A 201 6.40 -3.56 0.72
C SER A 201 5.04 -3.35 0.09
N THR A 202 4.24 -2.45 0.66
CA THR A 202 3.02 -1.94 0.03
C THR A 202 3.16 -0.44 -0.17
N ILE A 203 3.17 -0.03 -1.44
CA ILE A 203 3.12 1.38 -1.82
C ILE A 203 1.65 1.79 -1.92
N LYS A 204 1.26 2.83 -1.19
CA LYS A 204 -0.01 3.53 -1.29
C LYS A 204 0.22 4.81 -2.08
N ILE A 205 -0.57 5.02 -3.12
CA ILE A 205 -0.50 6.21 -3.95
C ILE A 205 -1.54 7.18 -3.44
N LEU A 206 -1.10 8.39 -3.15
CA LEU A 206 -1.91 9.50 -2.67
C LEU A 206 -1.84 10.65 -3.67
N ASP A 207 -2.86 11.47 -3.68
CA ASP A 207 -2.90 12.73 -4.41
C ASP A 207 -2.15 13.83 -3.63
N ARG A 208 -2.11 15.06 -4.15
CA ARG A 208 -1.35 16.18 -3.57
C ARG A 208 -1.86 16.57 -2.18
N ASP A 209 -3.15 16.36 -1.93
CA ASP A 209 -3.82 16.72 -0.69
C ASP A 209 -3.85 15.52 0.28
N GLY A 210 -3.22 14.39 -0.07
CA GLY A 210 -3.13 13.19 0.75
C GLY A 210 -4.33 12.23 0.63
N SER A 211 -5.23 12.46 -0.33
CA SER A 211 -6.36 11.58 -0.62
C SER A 211 -5.92 10.33 -1.39
N ASP A 212 -6.62 9.21 -1.22
CA ASP A 212 -6.28 7.95 -1.91
C ASP A 212 -6.39 8.10 -3.44
N TYR A 213 -5.30 7.83 -4.17
CA TYR A 213 -5.28 7.88 -5.63
C TYR A 213 -5.96 6.64 -6.24
N ILE A 214 -7.30 6.65 -6.27
CA ILE A 214 -8.14 5.53 -6.71
C ILE A 214 -8.63 5.80 -8.14
N VAL A 215 -7.72 5.66 -9.11
CA VAL A 215 -8.05 5.71 -10.53
C VAL A 215 -8.05 4.28 -11.08
N GLU A 216 -9.14 3.90 -11.74
CA GLU A 216 -9.29 2.55 -12.30
C GLU A 216 -8.19 2.26 -13.33
N LYS A 217 -7.61 1.06 -13.28
CA LYS A 217 -6.54 0.62 -14.20
C LYS A 217 -5.35 1.59 -14.24
N THR A 218 -4.96 2.14 -13.09
CA THR A 218 -3.75 2.95 -12.98
C THR A 218 -2.55 2.10 -13.35
N ASN A 219 -1.87 2.47 -14.43
CA ASN A 219 -0.65 1.80 -14.85
C ASN A 219 0.53 2.38 -14.06
N VAL A 220 1.34 1.52 -13.47
CA VAL A 220 2.55 1.89 -12.73
C VAL A 220 3.71 1.13 -13.33
N LYS A 221 4.67 1.85 -13.90
CA LYS A 221 5.93 1.26 -14.35
C LYS A 221 6.94 1.34 -13.21
N MET A 222 7.49 0.20 -12.85
CA MET A 222 8.68 0.09 -12.01
C MET A 222 9.90 -0.10 -12.90
N LEU A 223 10.99 0.59 -12.57
CA LEU A 223 12.32 0.41 -13.14
C LEU A 223 13.26 0.00 -12.01
N VAL A 224 13.95 -1.12 -12.19
CA VAL A 224 15.10 -1.48 -11.35
C VAL A 224 16.31 -0.73 -11.87
N VAL A 225 16.82 0.22 -11.09
CA VAL A 225 17.84 1.18 -11.55
C VAL A 225 19.15 0.45 -11.93
N GLU A 226 19.53 -0.59 -11.19
CA GLU A 226 20.83 -1.24 -11.37
C GLU A 226 20.97 -2.04 -12.66
N ASN A 227 19.88 -2.63 -13.17
CA ASN A 227 19.91 -3.49 -14.36
C ASN A 227 18.96 -3.03 -15.47
N GLY A 228 18.25 -1.92 -15.26
CA GLY A 228 17.32 -1.36 -16.24
C GLY A 228 16.05 -2.19 -16.46
N LYS A 229 15.80 -3.24 -15.68
CA LYS A 229 14.62 -4.09 -15.84
C LYS A 229 13.36 -3.29 -15.54
N LYS A 230 12.44 -3.27 -16.49
CA LYS A 230 11.14 -2.61 -16.38
C LYS A 230 10.06 -3.63 -16.08
N GLN A 231 9.10 -3.25 -15.23
CA GLN A 231 7.91 -4.03 -14.96
C GLN A 231 6.70 -3.09 -14.95
N LEU A 232 5.63 -3.48 -15.61
CA LEU A 232 4.38 -2.71 -15.64
C LEU A 232 3.36 -3.41 -14.74
N PHE A 233 2.72 -2.63 -13.89
CA PHE A 233 1.63 -3.04 -13.02
C PHE A 233 0.37 -2.29 -13.42
N SER A 234 -0.79 -2.92 -13.26
CA SER A 234 -2.09 -2.25 -13.33
C SER A 234 -2.78 -2.43 -11.98
N ILE A 235 -3.13 -1.32 -11.33
CA ILE A 235 -3.73 -1.31 -9.99
C ILE A 235 -5.03 -0.49 -9.99
N SER A 236 -5.99 -0.89 -9.18
CA SER A 236 -7.34 -0.30 -9.15
C SER A 236 -7.68 0.43 -7.84
N ASN A 237 -6.91 0.22 -6.77
CA ASN A 237 -7.20 0.72 -5.42
C ASN A 237 -6.09 1.65 -4.87
N GLY A 238 -5.23 2.17 -5.75
CA GLY A 238 -4.11 3.02 -5.35
C GLY A 238 -3.04 2.29 -4.51
N LYS A 239 -3.05 0.95 -4.43
CA LYS A 239 -2.07 0.17 -3.66
C LYS A 239 -1.31 -0.80 -4.55
N LEU A 240 0.01 -0.84 -4.39
CA LEU A 240 0.92 -1.75 -5.07
C LEU A 240 1.73 -2.55 -4.06
N SER A 241 1.45 -3.85 -3.95
CA SER A 241 2.28 -4.78 -3.20
C SER A 241 3.43 -5.27 -4.07
N LEU A 242 4.66 -5.21 -3.54
CA LEU A 242 5.85 -5.65 -4.26
C LEU A 242 6.87 -6.29 -3.32
N GLN A 243 7.75 -7.09 -3.92
CA GLN A 243 8.94 -7.62 -3.26
C GLN A 243 10.19 -7.06 -3.93
N SER A 244 11.14 -6.60 -3.12
CA SER A 244 12.42 -6.06 -3.59
C SER A 244 13.56 -6.42 -2.64
N MET A 245 14.80 -6.27 -3.10
CA MET A 245 15.96 -6.50 -2.24
C MET A 245 16.26 -5.24 -1.39
N ILE A 246 16.78 -5.43 -0.18
CA ILE A 246 17.24 -4.31 0.65
C ILE A 246 18.37 -3.54 -0.05
N GLY A 247 18.26 -2.21 -0.11
CA GLY A 247 19.25 -1.34 -0.75
C GLY A 247 19.14 -1.26 -2.29
N GLN A 248 18.20 -2.01 -2.90
CA GLN A 248 17.92 -1.93 -4.33
C GLN A 248 17.12 -0.66 -4.64
N LYS A 249 17.65 0.18 -5.53
CA LYS A 249 17.00 1.42 -5.98
C LYS A 249 15.96 1.10 -7.06
N LEU A 250 14.73 1.49 -6.78
CA LEU A 250 13.58 1.35 -7.67
C LEU A 250 13.04 2.73 -8.02
N GLU A 251 12.62 2.88 -9.27
CA GLU A 251 11.92 4.07 -9.74
C GLU A 251 10.51 3.68 -10.18
N PHE A 252 9.52 4.44 -9.75
CA PHE A 252 8.12 4.24 -10.08
C PHE A 252 7.60 5.42 -10.88
N THR A 253 7.08 5.15 -12.07
CA THR A 253 6.35 6.11 -12.89
C THR A 253 4.88 5.69 -12.91
N VAL A 254 4.02 6.48 -12.29
CA VAL A 254 2.57 6.31 -12.39
C VAL A 254 2.10 6.95 -13.69
N TYR A 255 1.17 6.31 -14.40
CA TYR A 255 0.63 6.80 -15.66
C TYR A 255 -0.80 7.26 -15.46
N LYS A 256 -1.13 8.35 -16.14
CA LYS A 256 -2.48 8.88 -16.28
C LYS A 256 -3.35 7.93 -17.12
N PRO A 257 -4.69 8.04 -17.04
CA PRO A 257 -5.60 7.26 -17.90
C PRO A 257 -5.36 7.44 -19.40
N ASP A 258 -4.88 8.62 -19.83
CA ASP A 258 -4.52 8.93 -21.22
C ASP A 258 -3.14 8.37 -21.63
N GLY A 259 -2.46 7.64 -20.74
CA GLY A 259 -1.15 7.04 -20.98
C GLY A 259 0.04 7.99 -20.78
N LYS A 260 -0.16 9.24 -20.36
CA LYS A 260 0.95 10.16 -20.06
C LYS A 260 1.57 9.82 -18.69
N PRO A 261 2.92 9.82 -18.56
CA PRO A 261 3.58 9.55 -17.28
C PRO A 261 3.50 10.75 -16.32
N LEU A 262 3.37 10.47 -15.03
CA LEU A 262 3.57 11.43 -13.93
C LEU A 262 5.04 11.44 -13.48
N LYS A 263 5.36 12.35 -12.55
CA LYS A 263 6.69 12.46 -11.95
C LYS A 263 7.12 11.13 -11.35
N THR A 264 8.32 10.67 -11.74
CA THR A 264 8.92 9.46 -11.21
C THR A 264 9.27 9.63 -9.74
N GLN A 265 8.87 8.66 -8.92
CA GLN A 265 9.22 8.57 -7.50
C GLN A 265 10.27 7.48 -7.29
N THR A 266 11.26 7.76 -6.45
CA THR A 266 12.31 6.79 -6.10
C THR A 266 11.94 6.08 -4.80
N TYR A 267 12.21 4.79 -4.75
CA TYR A 267 12.02 3.98 -3.55
C TYR A 267 13.14 2.97 -3.38
N MET A 268 13.46 2.67 -2.12
CA MET A 268 14.46 1.70 -1.75
C MET A 268 14.06 1.10 -0.41
N ALA A 269 13.95 -0.22 -0.34
CA ALA A 269 13.64 -0.90 0.91
C ALA A 269 14.85 -0.85 1.85
N THR A 270 14.62 -0.41 3.09
CA THR A 270 15.65 -0.30 4.14
C THR A 270 15.51 -1.33 5.24
N ARG A 271 14.38 -2.06 5.30
CA ARG A 271 14.06 -3.08 6.31
C ARG A 271 13.43 -4.31 5.66
N VAL A 272 13.69 -5.49 6.21
CA VAL A 272 13.13 -6.76 5.71
C VAL A 272 11.63 -6.79 5.99
N LYS A 273 11.25 -6.47 7.22
CA LYS A 273 9.86 -6.20 7.60
C LYS A 273 9.65 -4.70 7.42
N ASN A 274 8.90 -4.29 6.40
CA ASN A 274 8.61 -2.86 6.24
C ASN A 274 7.15 -2.57 5.90
N ASN A 275 6.74 -1.39 6.34
CA ASN A 275 5.36 -0.91 6.46
C ASN A 275 4.86 -0.26 5.16
N LEU A 276 3.60 0.16 5.21
CA LEU A 276 2.93 0.98 4.20
C LEU A 276 3.76 2.24 3.90
N ILE A 277 4.03 2.49 2.62
CA ILE A 277 4.74 3.69 2.14
C ILE A 277 3.78 4.52 1.33
N GLU A 278 3.77 5.83 1.55
CA GLU A 278 2.89 6.75 0.84
C GLU A 278 3.66 7.50 -0.25
N PHE A 279 3.22 7.36 -1.50
CA PHE A 279 3.68 8.17 -2.63
C PHE A 279 2.66 9.26 -2.89
N HIS A 280 2.96 10.47 -2.44
CA HIS A 280 2.19 11.66 -2.75
C HIS A 280 2.52 12.09 -4.18
N LEU A 281 1.51 12.09 -5.03
CA LEU A 281 1.58 12.53 -6.41
C LEU A 281 1.12 13.99 -6.47
N ASP A 282 1.77 14.80 -7.29
CA ASP A 282 1.38 16.20 -7.51
C ASP A 282 0.20 16.29 -8.48
N VAL A 283 -0.96 15.80 -8.03
CA VAL A 283 -2.24 15.74 -8.76
C VAL A 283 -3.38 15.91 -7.75
N ASP A 284 -4.44 16.68 -8.05
CA ASP A 284 -5.64 16.78 -7.20
C ASP A 284 -6.79 16.03 -7.88
N ILE A 285 -7.17 14.88 -7.34
CA ILE A 285 -8.25 14.06 -7.92
C ILE A 285 -9.63 14.43 -7.36
N THR A 286 -9.69 15.28 -6.33
CA THR A 286 -10.93 15.62 -5.62
C THR A 286 -11.59 16.88 -6.17
N LYS A 287 -10.82 17.82 -6.75
CA LYS A 287 -11.33 19.12 -7.22
C LYS A 287 -11.48 19.25 -8.74
N GLY A 288 -11.03 18.26 -9.52
CA GLY A 288 -11.28 18.19 -10.97
C GLY A 288 -10.67 19.31 -11.84
N SER A 289 -9.79 20.17 -11.31
CA SER A 289 -9.09 21.23 -12.04
C SER A 289 -7.60 20.92 -12.20
N THR A 290 -7.02 21.20 -13.37
CA THR A 290 -5.71 20.65 -13.77
C THR A 290 -4.71 21.76 -14.21
N ALA A 291 -3.65 21.99 -13.43
CA ALA A 291 -2.42 22.73 -13.73
C ALA A 291 -1.36 21.88 -14.50
N GLN A 292 -0.17 22.43 -14.77
CA GLN A 292 0.86 21.77 -15.57
C GLN A 292 1.46 20.54 -14.84
N ASN A 293 1.30 19.35 -15.44
CA ASN A 293 1.47 17.97 -14.90
C ASN A 293 0.18 17.28 -14.42
N ASP A 294 -0.98 17.93 -14.45
CA ASP A 294 -2.22 17.29 -14.02
C ASP A 294 -2.81 16.32 -15.06
N PRO A 295 -3.51 15.26 -14.61
CA PRO A 295 -4.27 14.41 -15.50
C PRO A 295 -5.40 15.22 -16.11
N GLU A 296 -5.40 15.45 -17.42
CA GLU A 296 -6.64 15.77 -18.13
C GLU A 296 -7.52 14.53 -18.05
N ILE A 297 -8.34 14.48 -17.00
CA ILE A 297 -9.39 13.49 -16.90
C ILE A 297 -10.48 14.02 -17.84
N ASN A 298 -10.41 13.65 -19.12
CA ASN A 298 -11.43 13.97 -20.15
C ASN A 298 -12.80 13.29 -19.88
N LYS A 299 -13.01 12.88 -18.63
CA LYS A 299 -14.25 12.42 -18.02
C LYS A 299 -14.28 13.01 -16.61
N LYS A 300 -15.43 13.49 -16.14
CA LYS A 300 -15.70 13.53 -14.69
C LYS A 300 -15.20 12.21 -14.10
N VAL A 301 -14.42 12.23 -13.01
CA VAL A 301 -14.07 11.02 -12.26
C VAL A 301 -15.38 10.39 -11.78
N LYS A 302 -15.99 9.58 -12.63
CA LYS A 302 -16.83 8.49 -12.21
C LYS A 302 -15.85 7.47 -11.72
N VAL A 303 -15.72 7.36 -10.40
CA VAL A 303 -15.28 6.10 -9.81
C VAL A 303 -16.10 5.04 -10.55
N ASP A 304 -15.49 4.05 -11.21
CA ASP A 304 -16.24 2.86 -11.63
C ASP A 304 -16.53 2.06 -10.36
N ILE A 305 -17.35 2.69 -9.52
CA ILE A 305 -18.02 2.18 -8.35
C ILE A 305 -19.45 1.85 -8.72
N LEU A 306 -19.86 2.07 -9.99
CA LEU A 306 -21.16 1.61 -10.43
C LEU A 306 -21.27 0.12 -10.11
N ILE A 307 -22.39 -0.21 -9.51
CA ILE A 307 -22.76 -1.60 -9.30
C ILE A 307 -23.16 -2.09 -10.69
N THR A 308 -22.55 -3.17 -11.15
CA THR A 308 -22.85 -3.72 -12.47
C THR A 308 -23.90 -4.81 -12.37
N MET A 309 -24.61 -5.05 -13.48
CA MET A 309 -25.56 -6.17 -13.55
C MET A 309 -24.84 -7.52 -13.34
N GLU A 310 -23.58 -7.66 -13.77
CA GLU A 310 -22.78 -8.85 -13.47
C GLU A 310 -22.56 -9.05 -11.98
N GLN A 311 -22.25 -7.98 -11.23
CA GLN A 311 -22.10 -8.05 -9.77
C GLN A 311 -23.42 -8.45 -9.10
N MET A 312 -24.54 -7.85 -9.53
CA MET A 312 -25.88 -8.22 -9.06
C MET A 312 -26.18 -9.69 -9.36
N LYS A 313 -25.89 -10.17 -10.57
CA LYS A 313 -26.07 -11.58 -10.96
C LYS A 313 -25.20 -12.54 -10.17
N LYS A 314 -23.97 -12.17 -9.79
CA LYS A 314 -23.12 -12.99 -8.93
C LYS A 314 -23.68 -13.11 -7.50
N MET A 315 -24.36 -12.09 -6.99
CA MET A 315 -25.05 -12.13 -5.69
C MET A 315 -26.40 -12.88 -5.74
N TRP A 316 -27.16 -12.69 -6.83
CA TRP A 316 -28.46 -13.33 -7.06
C TRP A 316 -28.54 -14.02 -8.43
N PRO A 317 -27.91 -15.20 -8.60
CA PRO A 317 -27.84 -15.88 -9.90
C PRO A 317 -29.21 -16.24 -10.49
N LYS A 318 -30.16 -16.57 -9.61
CA LYS A 318 -31.51 -17.02 -9.99
C LYS A 318 -32.50 -15.87 -10.23
N ALA A 319 -32.17 -14.64 -9.86
CA ALA A 319 -33.05 -13.50 -10.05
C ALA A 319 -33.01 -13.02 -11.51
N LEU A 320 -34.15 -12.64 -12.07
CA LEU A 320 -34.23 -12.11 -13.44
C LEU A 320 -33.58 -10.72 -13.51
N ALA A 321 -32.86 -10.45 -14.61
CA ALA A 321 -32.20 -9.16 -14.81
C ALA A 321 -33.22 -8.01 -14.85
N THR A 322 -34.39 -8.22 -15.46
CA THR A 322 -35.50 -7.26 -15.51
C THR A 322 -36.02 -6.85 -14.13
N LYS A 323 -35.91 -7.73 -13.13
CA LYS A 323 -36.25 -7.42 -11.73
C LYS A 323 -35.17 -6.62 -11.02
N MET A 324 -33.90 -6.87 -11.36
CA MET A 324 -32.75 -6.21 -10.74
C MET A 324 -32.40 -4.87 -11.39
N GLN A 325 -32.70 -4.67 -12.69
CA GLN A 325 -32.28 -3.49 -13.44
C GLN A 325 -32.82 -2.19 -12.81
N PRO A 326 -34.12 -2.07 -12.47
CA PRO A 326 -34.61 -0.81 -11.88
C PRO A 326 -34.06 -0.55 -10.47
N ILE A 327 -33.74 -1.61 -9.72
CA ILE A 327 -33.06 -1.50 -8.41
C ILE A 327 -31.64 -1.00 -8.60
N LEU A 328 -30.94 -1.55 -9.59
CA LEU A 328 -29.59 -1.19 -9.95
C LEU A 328 -29.49 0.26 -10.41
N ASP A 329 -30.43 0.68 -11.27
CA ASP A 329 -30.52 2.04 -11.79
C ASP A 329 -30.73 3.04 -10.65
N GLU A 330 -31.64 2.75 -9.72
CA GLU A 330 -31.88 3.61 -8.56
C GLU A 330 -30.65 3.66 -7.64
N LEU A 331 -30.01 2.53 -7.32
CA LEU A 331 -28.78 2.53 -6.51
C LEU A 331 -27.67 3.36 -7.16
N ASN A 332 -27.48 3.20 -8.48
CA ASN A 332 -26.45 3.88 -9.25
C ASN A 332 -26.76 5.37 -9.49
N SER A 333 -27.97 5.84 -9.19
CA SER A 333 -28.37 7.23 -9.41
C SER A 333 -27.61 8.22 -8.51
N ASP A 334 -27.25 7.81 -7.28
CA ASP A 334 -26.54 8.67 -6.33
C ASP A 334 -25.71 7.87 -5.31
N LEU A 335 -24.74 7.07 -5.77
CA LEU A 335 -23.88 6.27 -4.88
C LEU A 335 -23.12 7.13 -3.85
N LEU A 336 -22.79 8.38 -4.19
CA LEU A 336 -22.10 9.30 -3.28
C LEU A 336 -23.01 9.78 -2.15
N GLY A 337 -24.21 10.29 -2.47
CA GLY A 337 -25.19 10.69 -1.47
C GLY A 337 -25.68 9.50 -0.63
N TYR A 338 -25.75 8.32 -1.25
CA TYR A 338 -26.16 7.08 -0.58
C TYR A 338 -25.06 6.46 0.29
N LYS A 339 -23.85 7.04 0.31
CA LYS A 339 -22.68 6.49 1.00
C LYS A 339 -22.43 5.03 0.63
N LEU A 340 -22.49 4.74 -0.68
CA LEU A 340 -22.15 3.48 -1.34
C LEU A 340 -21.04 3.68 -2.40
N ASP A 341 -20.26 4.74 -2.22
CA ASP A 341 -19.16 5.23 -3.04
C ASP A 341 -17.83 4.50 -2.82
N THR A 342 -17.83 3.45 -1.99
CA THR A 342 -16.67 2.56 -1.82
C THR A 342 -17.06 1.10 -1.96
N ARG A 343 -16.16 0.26 -2.48
CA ARG A 343 -16.44 -1.17 -2.73
C ARG A 343 -16.70 -1.93 -1.43
N LEU A 344 -16.07 -1.49 -0.34
CA LEU A 344 -16.28 -2.05 0.98
C LEU A 344 -17.69 -1.74 1.52
N ARG A 345 -18.16 -0.49 1.38
CA ARG A 345 -19.54 -0.11 1.75
C ARG A 345 -20.55 -0.88 0.91
N GLN A 346 -20.31 -1.02 -0.40
CA GLN A 346 -21.15 -1.84 -1.29
C GLN A 346 -21.20 -3.30 -0.86
N ALA A 347 -20.04 -3.90 -0.55
CA ALA A 347 -19.99 -5.29 -0.10
C ALA A 347 -20.78 -5.50 1.19
N HIS A 348 -20.62 -4.62 2.18
CA HIS A 348 -21.38 -4.69 3.44
C HIS A 348 -22.87 -4.48 3.22
N PHE A 349 -23.26 -3.47 2.44
CA PHE A 349 -24.66 -3.20 2.13
C PHE A 349 -25.33 -4.38 1.41
N MET A 350 -24.69 -4.88 0.34
CA MET A 350 -25.22 -5.98 -0.47
C MET A 350 -25.28 -7.30 0.29
N ALA A 351 -24.35 -7.56 1.20
CA ALA A 351 -24.40 -8.75 2.06
C ALA A 351 -25.64 -8.77 2.95
N GLN A 352 -25.99 -7.61 3.52
CA GLN A 352 -27.19 -7.48 4.35
C GLN A 352 -28.45 -7.60 3.48
N VAL A 353 -28.51 -6.89 2.34
CA VAL A 353 -29.64 -7.00 1.40
C VAL A 353 -29.84 -8.45 0.96
N ARG A 354 -28.76 -9.18 0.67
CA ARG A 354 -28.82 -10.60 0.27
C ARG A 354 -29.50 -11.49 1.29
N GLN A 355 -29.35 -11.21 2.58
CA GLN A 355 -30.09 -11.89 3.62
C GLN A 355 -31.57 -11.51 3.60
N GLU A 356 -31.88 -10.21 3.53
CA GLU A 356 -33.24 -9.69 3.69
C GLU A 356 -34.18 -10.03 2.53
N VAL A 357 -33.69 -10.03 1.30
CA VAL A 357 -34.53 -10.34 0.11
C VAL A 357 -34.41 -11.81 -0.33
N GLY A 358 -33.55 -12.58 0.33
CA GLY A 358 -33.29 -13.98 0.03
C GLY A 358 -32.73 -14.23 -1.38
N SER A 359 -32.67 -15.51 -1.77
CA SER A 359 -32.14 -15.92 -3.08
C SER A 359 -33.08 -15.60 -4.25
N SER A 360 -34.37 -15.44 -3.98
CA SER A 360 -35.42 -15.10 -4.97
C SER A 360 -35.57 -13.59 -5.20
N PHE A 361 -34.81 -12.77 -4.47
CA PHE A 361 -34.85 -11.31 -4.54
C PHE A 361 -36.28 -10.78 -4.25
N SER A 362 -36.96 -11.29 -3.22
CA SER A 362 -38.32 -10.85 -2.91
C SER A 362 -38.30 -9.52 -2.16
N LEU A 363 -39.02 -8.52 -2.68
CA LEU A 363 -39.17 -7.20 -2.04
C LEU A 363 -40.38 -7.14 -1.09
N ARG A 364 -41.11 -8.23 -0.96
CA ARG A 364 -42.25 -8.39 -0.05
C ARG A 364 -42.06 -9.68 0.72
N GLU A 365 -42.27 -9.63 2.02
CA GLU A 365 -42.30 -10.82 2.86
C GLU A 365 -43.46 -11.75 2.42
N GLN A 366 -43.19 -13.05 2.36
CA GLN A 366 -44.14 -14.05 1.87
C GLN A 366 -44.71 -14.88 3.02
N VAL A 367 -45.42 -14.21 3.93
CA VAL A 367 -45.98 -14.82 5.16
C VAL A 367 -46.98 -15.95 4.86
N GLU A 368 -47.63 -15.90 3.70
CA GLU A 368 -48.58 -16.91 3.22
C GLU A 368 -47.97 -18.30 2.98
N TYR A 369 -46.64 -18.42 2.97
CA TYR A 369 -45.93 -19.70 2.87
C TYR A 369 -45.24 -20.13 4.18
N MET A 370 -45.48 -19.42 5.29
CA MET A 370 -44.93 -19.78 6.59
C MET A 370 -45.69 -20.97 7.19
N GLY A 371 -44.98 -22.07 7.41
CA GLY A 371 -45.54 -23.26 8.01
C GLY A 371 -45.75 -23.14 9.53
N PRO A 372 -46.56 -24.04 10.13
CA PRO A 372 -46.89 -24.01 11.56
C PRO A 372 -45.66 -23.97 12.48
N THR A 373 -44.62 -24.73 12.15
CA THR A 373 -43.39 -24.80 12.96
C THR A 373 -42.68 -23.45 13.08
N ALA A 374 -42.61 -22.69 11.99
CA ALA A 374 -42.00 -21.35 12.00
C ALA A 374 -42.88 -20.36 12.76
N LEU A 375 -44.19 -20.39 12.52
CA LEU A 375 -45.14 -19.50 13.20
C LEU A 375 -45.10 -19.66 14.72
N LYS A 376 -45.02 -20.90 15.24
CA LYS A 376 -44.93 -21.18 16.69
C LYS A 376 -43.78 -20.49 17.43
N GLN A 377 -42.79 -19.93 16.72
CA GLN A 377 -41.67 -19.22 17.33
C GLN A 377 -41.88 -17.70 17.45
N ILE A 378 -43.01 -17.16 16.96
CA ILE A 378 -43.17 -15.71 16.74
C ILE A 378 -44.44 -15.18 17.43
N GLY A 379 -44.28 -14.09 18.20
CA GLY A 379 -45.37 -13.25 18.69
C GLY A 379 -46.57 -14.01 19.26
N TYR A 380 -47.76 -13.71 18.73
CA TYR A 380 -49.05 -14.33 19.07
C TYR A 380 -48.99 -15.87 19.06
N TYR A 381 -48.43 -16.45 18.00
CA TYR A 381 -48.39 -17.90 17.77
C TYR A 381 -47.54 -18.68 18.76
N ARG A 382 -46.56 -18.03 19.41
CA ARG A 382 -45.78 -18.63 20.50
C ARG A 382 -46.65 -19.01 21.70
N THR A 383 -47.70 -18.24 21.94
CA THR A 383 -48.68 -18.50 23.00
C THR A 383 -49.95 -19.19 22.50
N HIS A 384 -50.12 -19.30 21.17
CA HIS A 384 -51.27 -19.92 20.51
C HIS A 384 -50.84 -20.97 19.47
N PRO A 385 -50.13 -22.05 19.89
CA PRO A 385 -49.55 -23.01 18.95
C PRO A 385 -50.57 -23.78 18.12
N LYS A 386 -51.81 -23.95 18.61
CA LYS A 386 -52.91 -24.53 17.84
C LYS A 386 -53.32 -23.63 16.68
N GLN A 387 -53.29 -22.31 16.87
CA GLN A 387 -53.64 -21.37 15.81
C GLN A 387 -52.58 -21.37 14.70
N ALA A 388 -51.31 -21.64 15.04
CA ALA A 388 -50.26 -21.81 14.03
C ALA A 388 -50.52 -23.02 13.12
N GLU A 389 -51.12 -24.10 13.64
CA GLU A 389 -51.52 -25.28 12.83
C GLU A 389 -52.71 -24.99 11.92
N ILE A 390 -53.58 -24.06 12.32
CA ILE A 390 -54.76 -23.68 11.54
C ILE A 390 -54.36 -22.73 10.42
N ASP A 391 -53.63 -21.66 10.75
CA ASP A 391 -53.30 -20.60 9.81
C ASP A 391 -52.09 -20.93 8.94
N GLY A 392 -51.17 -21.75 9.44
CA GLY A 392 -49.90 -22.01 8.79
C GLY A 392 -50.06 -22.70 7.44
N TYR A 393 -49.15 -22.38 6.52
CA TYR A 393 -49.08 -22.99 5.20
C TYR A 393 -48.92 -24.51 5.28
N LYS A 394 -49.73 -25.22 4.49
CA LYS A 394 -49.71 -26.68 4.35
C LYS A 394 -49.42 -27.04 2.90
N ARG A 395 -48.40 -27.87 2.71
CA ARG A 395 -47.99 -28.34 1.39
C ARG A 395 -49.18 -29.01 0.70
N GLY A 396 -49.48 -28.59 -0.53
CA GLY A 396 -50.57 -29.15 -1.34
C GLY A 396 -51.93 -28.44 -1.16
N GLN A 397 -52.05 -27.45 -0.28
CA GLN A 397 -53.31 -26.73 -0.03
C GLN A 397 -53.35 -25.30 -0.59
N GLY A 398 -52.33 -24.91 -1.37
CA GLY A 398 -52.17 -23.53 -1.83
C GLY A 398 -51.65 -22.59 -0.72
N PRO A 399 -51.46 -21.30 -1.03
CA PRO A 399 -50.99 -20.31 -0.04
C PRO A 399 -52.01 -20.14 1.09
N ALA A 400 -51.52 -19.94 2.32
CA ALA A 400 -52.36 -19.66 3.47
C ALA A 400 -52.92 -18.23 3.44
N ASN A 401 -53.85 -17.92 4.35
CA ASN A 401 -54.33 -16.56 4.53
C ASN A 401 -53.26 -15.67 5.16
N GLY A 402 -52.44 -15.04 4.31
CA GLY A 402 -51.34 -14.19 4.74
C GLY A 402 -51.77 -12.98 5.57
N GLU A 403 -52.96 -12.43 5.34
CA GLU A 403 -53.47 -11.29 6.11
C GLU A 403 -53.73 -11.68 7.57
N VAL A 404 -54.36 -12.84 7.79
CA VAL A 404 -54.55 -13.39 9.14
C VAL A 404 -53.21 -13.65 9.82
N ILE A 405 -52.26 -14.25 9.08
CA ILE A 405 -50.92 -14.53 9.59
C ILE A 405 -50.20 -13.25 10.01
N ALA A 406 -50.10 -12.25 9.12
CA ALA A 406 -49.38 -11.02 9.40
C ALA A 406 -50.02 -10.21 10.53
N ASN A 407 -51.35 -10.11 10.55
CA ASN A 407 -52.07 -9.40 11.61
C ASN A 407 -51.79 -9.99 12.98
N ARG A 408 -51.75 -11.33 13.10
CA ARG A 408 -51.42 -12.02 14.37
C ARG A 408 -49.92 -11.95 14.69
N MET A 409 -49.06 -12.15 13.70
CA MET A 409 -47.62 -12.19 13.87
C MET A 409 -47.05 -10.83 14.31
N TYR A 410 -47.61 -9.75 13.78
CA TYR A 410 -47.19 -8.37 14.03
C TYR A 410 -48.11 -7.59 14.99
N ASP A 411 -48.92 -8.29 15.79
CA ASP A 411 -49.73 -7.69 16.85
C ASP A 411 -48.85 -7.23 18.02
N ASP A 412 -48.85 -5.93 18.29
CA ASP A 412 -48.06 -5.30 19.35
C ASP A 412 -48.46 -5.73 20.77
N ASN A 413 -49.65 -6.32 20.95
CA ASN A 413 -50.06 -6.90 22.23
C ASN A 413 -49.21 -8.12 22.64
N TYR A 414 -48.61 -8.80 21.66
CA TYR A 414 -47.78 -9.99 21.87
C TYR A 414 -46.28 -9.71 21.69
N ARG A 415 -45.89 -8.43 21.69
CA ARG A 415 -44.51 -7.97 21.54
C ARG A 415 -44.08 -7.21 22.79
N SER A 416 -42.82 -7.41 23.21
CA SER A 416 -42.29 -6.63 24.34
C SER A 416 -42.10 -5.16 23.94
N ALA A 417 -42.09 -4.27 24.93
CA ALA A 417 -42.09 -2.82 24.71
C ALA A 417 -40.99 -2.34 23.74
N LYS A 418 -39.77 -2.91 23.83
CA LYS A 418 -38.64 -2.58 22.95
C LYS A 418 -38.90 -2.90 21.46
N TYR A 419 -39.76 -3.87 21.16
CA TYR A 419 -39.96 -4.39 19.81
C TYR A 419 -41.34 -4.05 19.22
N LYS A 420 -42.11 -3.17 19.87
CA LYS A 420 -43.40 -2.70 19.33
C LYS A 420 -43.21 -1.98 18.00
N LEU A 421 -44.11 -2.27 17.07
CA LEU A 421 -44.09 -1.84 15.67
C LEU A 421 -45.02 -0.64 15.41
N GLY A 422 -45.83 -0.25 16.39
CA GLY A 422 -46.86 0.79 16.24
C GLY A 422 -48.15 0.27 15.61
N ASN A 423 -48.33 -1.05 15.54
CA ASN A 423 -49.49 -1.68 14.94
C ASN A 423 -50.61 -1.73 16.00
N THR A 424 -51.45 -0.70 16.03
CA THR A 424 -52.49 -0.52 17.07
C THR A 424 -53.90 -0.63 16.52
N SER A 425 -54.08 -0.66 15.21
CA SER A 425 -55.38 -0.79 14.56
C SER A 425 -55.54 -2.17 13.91
N PRO A 426 -56.77 -2.74 13.85
CA PRO A 426 -57.02 -3.96 13.10
C PRO A 426 -56.52 -3.84 11.65
N GLY A 427 -55.85 -4.88 11.16
CA GLY A 427 -55.26 -4.88 9.82
C GLY A 427 -53.87 -4.25 9.71
N ASP A 428 -53.37 -3.56 10.75
CA ASP A 428 -52.05 -2.89 10.69
C ASP A 428 -50.91 -3.89 10.44
N GLY A 429 -50.99 -5.10 10.98
CA GLY A 429 -49.94 -6.12 10.80
C GLY A 429 -49.76 -6.52 9.33
N TRP A 430 -50.86 -6.74 8.61
CA TRP A 430 -50.83 -6.97 7.16
C TRP A 430 -50.54 -5.69 6.40
N LYS A 431 -51.14 -4.55 6.76
CA LYS A 431 -50.91 -3.29 6.04
C LYS A 431 -49.43 -2.90 6.04
N TYR A 432 -48.75 -3.05 7.18
CA TYR A 432 -47.35 -2.69 7.38
C TYR A 432 -46.41 -3.91 7.47
N LEU A 433 -46.70 -4.98 6.71
CA LEU A 433 -45.79 -6.12 6.57
C LEU A 433 -44.43 -5.74 5.97
N GLY A 434 -43.43 -6.63 6.10
CA GLY A 434 -42.06 -6.41 5.62
C GLY A 434 -41.97 -6.16 4.11
N ARG A 435 -41.37 -5.02 3.72
CA ARG A 435 -41.14 -4.65 2.31
C ARG A 435 -39.78 -4.00 2.03
N GLY A 436 -39.36 -4.04 0.76
CA GLY A 436 -38.16 -3.39 0.25
C GLY A 436 -36.87 -4.18 0.50
N LEU A 437 -35.72 -3.57 0.18
CA LEU A 437 -34.41 -4.24 0.26
C LEU A 437 -33.94 -4.58 1.68
N LYS A 438 -34.55 -3.96 2.70
CA LYS A 438 -34.24 -4.19 4.13
C LYS A 438 -35.45 -4.58 4.98
N GLN A 439 -36.53 -5.08 4.36
CA GLN A 439 -37.72 -5.56 5.06
C GLN A 439 -38.27 -4.54 6.09
N LEU A 440 -38.57 -3.31 5.64
CA LEU A 440 -39.21 -2.29 6.47
C LEU A 440 -40.56 -2.82 6.97
N THR A 441 -40.72 -2.94 8.28
CA THR A 441 -41.87 -3.61 8.90
C THR A 441 -42.43 -2.76 10.04
N GLY A 442 -43.75 -2.63 10.15
CA GLY A 442 -44.43 -1.95 11.25
C GLY A 442 -44.73 -0.47 11.03
N LYS A 443 -45.92 -0.03 11.42
CA LYS A 443 -46.44 1.33 11.21
C LYS A 443 -45.48 2.44 11.62
N ASN A 444 -44.80 2.29 12.77
CA ASN A 444 -43.83 3.28 13.25
C ASN A 444 -42.67 3.48 12.26
N ASN A 445 -42.17 2.41 11.65
CA ASN A 445 -41.08 2.47 10.69
C ASN A 445 -41.54 3.07 9.35
N TYR A 446 -42.77 2.78 8.92
CA TYR A 446 -43.39 3.44 7.76
C TYR A 446 -43.59 4.94 8.00
N GLN A 447 -44.06 5.33 9.19
CA GLN A 447 -44.21 6.74 9.56
C GLN A 447 -42.86 7.47 9.62
N ASP A 448 -41.85 6.84 10.20
CA ASP A 448 -40.48 7.37 10.28
C ASP A 448 -39.86 7.54 8.89
N LEU A 449 -40.16 6.65 7.93
CA LEU A 449 -39.78 6.84 6.53
C LEU A 449 -40.55 8.00 5.90
N THR A 450 -41.89 8.06 6.02
CA THR A 450 -42.72 9.17 5.51
C THR A 450 -42.21 10.52 5.97
N ASN A 451 -41.96 10.67 7.28
CA ASN A 451 -41.56 11.95 7.87
C ASN A 451 -40.20 12.42 7.37
N MET A 452 -39.28 11.48 7.14
CA MET A 452 -37.90 11.80 6.82
C MET A 452 -37.60 11.73 5.31
N TYR A 453 -38.52 11.25 4.49
CA TYR A 453 -38.27 11.01 3.06
C TYR A 453 -37.81 12.27 2.32
N SER A 454 -38.49 13.40 2.55
CA SER A 454 -38.15 14.68 1.92
C SER A 454 -36.80 15.25 2.35
N THR A 455 -36.19 14.75 3.44
CA THR A 455 -34.85 15.19 3.85
C THR A 455 -33.74 14.68 2.91
N LEU A 456 -33.98 13.54 2.24
CA LEU A 456 -33.07 12.95 1.27
C LEU A 456 -33.53 13.20 -0.17
N TRP A 457 -34.84 13.33 -0.39
CA TRP A 457 -35.44 13.59 -1.69
C TRP A 457 -36.42 14.77 -1.61
N PRO A 458 -35.93 16.03 -1.46
CA PRO A 458 -36.77 17.20 -1.18
C PRO A 458 -37.74 17.58 -2.31
N GLY A 459 -37.50 17.10 -3.53
CA GLY A 459 -38.42 17.29 -4.67
C GLY A 459 -39.62 16.34 -4.68
N GLU A 460 -39.75 15.43 -3.71
CA GLU A 460 -40.79 14.42 -3.67
C GLU A 460 -41.54 14.42 -2.34
N LYS A 461 -42.87 14.35 -2.41
CA LYS A 461 -43.75 14.19 -1.25
C LYS A 461 -44.50 12.87 -1.36
N VAL A 462 -44.10 11.90 -0.55
CA VAL A 462 -44.64 10.54 -0.56
C VAL A 462 -45.06 10.14 0.85
N ASP A 463 -46.25 9.55 0.97
CA ASP A 463 -46.78 9.03 2.23
C ASP A 463 -46.85 7.50 2.16
N PHE A 464 -45.89 6.85 2.82
CA PHE A 464 -45.80 5.39 2.92
C PHE A 464 -46.75 4.80 3.97
N VAL A 465 -47.32 5.61 4.86
CA VAL A 465 -48.33 5.13 5.82
C VAL A 465 -49.67 4.97 5.13
N LYS A 466 -49.98 5.89 4.20
CA LYS A 466 -51.15 5.82 3.32
C LYS A 466 -50.97 4.78 2.20
N ASN A 467 -49.77 4.69 1.62
CA ASN A 467 -49.47 3.82 0.46
C ASN A 467 -48.26 2.90 0.73
N PRO A 468 -48.37 1.93 1.66
CA PRO A 468 -47.24 1.09 2.08
C PRO A 468 -46.69 0.17 0.99
N GLU A 469 -47.51 -0.22 0.02
CA GLU A 469 -47.17 -1.03 -1.14
C GLU A 469 -46.19 -0.35 -2.10
N LEU A 470 -46.04 0.99 -2.03
CA LEU A 470 -45.04 1.70 -2.81
C LEU A 470 -43.62 1.16 -2.53
N ILE A 471 -43.35 0.69 -1.32
CA ILE A 471 -42.02 0.15 -0.95
C ILE A 471 -41.67 -1.14 -1.70
N GLU A 472 -42.65 -1.83 -2.29
CA GLU A 472 -42.41 -2.98 -3.17
C GLU A 472 -41.91 -2.55 -4.55
N GLN A 473 -42.10 -1.28 -4.93
CA GLN A 473 -41.60 -0.74 -6.18
C GLN A 473 -40.08 -0.51 -6.06
N PRO A 474 -39.30 -0.80 -7.12
CA PRO A 474 -37.84 -0.75 -7.06
C PRO A 474 -37.24 0.54 -6.51
N LYS A 475 -37.78 1.69 -6.95
CA LYS A 475 -37.37 3.03 -6.48
C LYS A 475 -37.43 3.13 -4.96
N TYR A 476 -38.60 2.87 -4.38
CA TYR A 476 -38.82 3.02 -2.94
C TYR A 476 -38.24 1.87 -2.12
N ALA A 477 -38.09 0.67 -2.71
CA ALA A 477 -37.36 -0.44 -2.11
C ALA A 477 -35.90 -0.10 -1.84
N VAL A 478 -35.23 0.58 -2.78
CA VAL A 478 -33.86 1.08 -2.60
C VAL A 478 -33.84 2.21 -1.57
N ARG A 479 -34.68 3.23 -1.77
CA ARG A 479 -34.67 4.44 -0.94
C ARG A 479 -34.96 4.17 0.53
N SER A 480 -35.88 3.26 0.84
CA SER A 480 -36.14 2.83 2.22
C SER A 480 -34.89 2.20 2.87
N ALA A 481 -34.16 1.36 2.14
CA ALA A 481 -32.92 0.75 2.62
C ALA A 481 -31.77 1.75 2.75
N ILE A 482 -31.62 2.68 1.80
CA ILE A 482 -30.64 3.77 1.87
C ILE A 482 -30.92 4.67 3.06
N ARG A 483 -32.18 5.04 3.29
CA ARG A 483 -32.56 5.87 4.42
C ARG A 483 -32.18 5.19 5.74
N PHE A 484 -32.41 3.89 5.89
CA PHE A 484 -31.97 3.12 7.06
C PHE A 484 -30.44 3.12 7.18
N TRP A 485 -29.73 2.86 6.08
CA TRP A 485 -28.26 2.87 6.01
C TRP A 485 -27.65 4.19 6.49
N LEU A 486 -28.22 5.32 6.04
CA LEU A 486 -27.79 6.67 6.39
C LEU A 486 -28.17 7.05 7.83
N LYS A 487 -29.42 6.82 8.25
CA LYS A 487 -29.90 7.17 9.61
C LYS A 487 -29.00 6.58 10.69
N PHE A 488 -28.62 5.32 10.52
CA PHE A 488 -27.80 4.61 11.50
C PHE A 488 -26.30 4.67 11.20
N LYS A 489 -25.89 5.49 10.22
CA LYS A 489 -24.50 5.69 9.81
C LYS A 489 -23.72 4.39 9.61
N LEU A 490 -24.38 3.39 9.03
CA LEU A 490 -23.81 2.05 8.88
C LEU A 490 -22.59 2.02 7.95
N TYR A 491 -22.45 3.03 7.09
CA TYR A 491 -21.25 3.25 6.30
C TYR A 491 -20.00 3.50 7.16
N GLU A 492 -20.11 4.19 8.30
CA GLU A 492 -18.98 4.41 9.21
C GLU A 492 -18.56 3.11 9.90
N VAL A 493 -19.51 2.20 10.16
CA VAL A 493 -19.20 0.87 10.69
C VAL A 493 -18.51 0.02 9.61
N ALA A 494 -19.00 0.08 8.37
CA ALA A 494 -18.40 -0.61 7.23
C ALA A 494 -16.96 -0.16 6.96
N ASP A 495 -16.66 1.13 7.12
CA ASP A 495 -15.33 1.70 6.88
C ASP A 495 -14.27 1.20 7.88
N ARG A 496 -14.69 0.69 9.05
CA ARG A 496 -13.77 0.15 10.07
C ARG A 496 -13.13 -1.17 9.67
N GLY A 497 -13.61 -1.84 8.62
CA GLY A 497 -12.90 -2.98 8.05
C GLY A 497 -13.75 -4.05 7.36
N ALA A 498 -13.04 -4.99 6.76
CA ALA A 498 -13.60 -6.08 5.96
C ALA A 498 -13.62 -7.43 6.72
N ASN A 499 -13.97 -7.41 8.00
CA ASN A 499 -13.99 -8.57 8.88
C ASN A 499 -15.42 -8.87 9.40
N GLY A 500 -15.59 -10.05 10.00
CA GLY A 500 -16.89 -10.50 10.52
C GLY A 500 -17.44 -9.64 11.67
N GLU A 501 -16.56 -8.98 12.43
CA GLU A 501 -16.96 -8.08 13.51
C GLU A 501 -17.79 -6.90 12.98
N GLN A 502 -17.38 -6.27 11.88
CA GLN A 502 -18.17 -5.18 11.31
C GLN A 502 -19.47 -5.64 10.65
N VAL A 503 -19.49 -6.87 10.12
CA VAL A 503 -20.74 -7.47 9.64
C VAL A 503 -21.71 -7.64 10.80
N ASP A 504 -21.25 -8.20 11.93
CA ASP A 504 -22.05 -8.45 13.12
C ASP A 504 -22.54 -7.14 13.75
N ALA A 505 -21.68 -6.11 13.79
CA ALA A 505 -22.06 -4.78 14.27
C ALA A 505 -23.17 -4.16 13.42
N ILE A 506 -23.10 -4.28 12.09
CA ILE A 506 -24.16 -3.82 11.18
C ILE A 506 -25.43 -4.66 11.37
N THR A 507 -25.29 -5.99 11.46
CA THR A 507 -26.41 -6.91 11.69
C THR A 507 -27.14 -6.62 12.99
N LYS A 508 -26.42 -6.28 14.06
CA LYS A 508 -27.02 -5.94 15.35
C LYS A 508 -27.95 -4.73 15.26
N VAL A 509 -27.60 -3.74 14.44
CA VAL A 509 -28.46 -2.57 14.20
C VAL A 509 -29.69 -2.93 13.37
N ILE A 510 -29.53 -3.82 12.38
CA ILE A 510 -30.64 -4.25 11.51
C ILE A 510 -31.62 -5.13 12.28
N ASN A 511 -31.11 -6.16 12.96
CA ASN A 511 -31.91 -7.09 13.74
C ASN A 511 -31.03 -7.80 14.78
N GLU A 512 -30.94 -7.20 15.97
CA GLU A 512 -30.14 -7.72 17.09
C GLU A 512 -30.44 -9.18 17.44
N ALA A 513 -31.71 -9.59 17.42
CA ALA A 513 -32.18 -10.89 17.90
C ALA A 513 -32.21 -11.97 16.80
N THR A 514 -31.60 -11.72 15.64
CA THR A 514 -31.59 -12.69 14.53
C THR A 514 -30.62 -13.85 14.78
N ASN A 515 -30.93 -15.02 14.23
CA ASN A 515 -30.00 -16.15 14.13
C ASN A 515 -29.13 -16.11 12.85
N SER A 516 -29.34 -15.13 11.97
CA SER A 516 -28.72 -15.03 10.64
C SER A 516 -27.31 -14.40 10.61
N TYR A 517 -26.65 -14.19 11.75
CA TYR A 517 -25.30 -13.60 11.80
C TYR A 517 -24.30 -14.40 10.96
N ALA A 518 -24.32 -15.73 11.06
CA ALA A 518 -23.43 -16.60 10.29
C ALA A 518 -23.66 -16.48 8.77
N ASP A 519 -24.93 -16.48 8.35
CA ASP A 519 -25.31 -16.35 6.94
C ASP A 519 -24.89 -14.98 6.37
N ARG A 520 -25.09 -13.91 7.14
CA ARG A 520 -24.68 -12.55 6.74
C ARG A 520 -23.17 -12.42 6.61
N ARG A 521 -22.38 -13.04 7.49
CA ARG A 521 -20.91 -13.14 7.33
C ARG A 521 -20.53 -13.91 6.06
N ALA A 522 -21.21 -15.00 5.76
CA ALA A 522 -20.98 -15.76 4.52
C ALA A 522 -21.34 -14.94 3.27
N HIS A 523 -22.47 -14.23 3.29
CA HIS A 523 -22.87 -13.29 2.23
C HIS A 523 -21.86 -12.16 2.06
N PHE A 524 -21.26 -11.68 3.15
CA PHE A 524 -20.20 -10.68 3.08
C PHE A 524 -18.92 -11.22 2.46
N VAL A 525 -18.50 -12.45 2.79
CA VAL A 525 -17.37 -13.10 2.12
C VAL A 525 -17.61 -13.21 0.61
N GLN A 526 -18.84 -13.56 0.21
CA GLN A 526 -19.22 -13.59 -1.21
C GLN A 526 -19.18 -12.18 -1.82
N ALA A 527 -19.80 -11.20 -1.17
CA ALA A 527 -19.84 -9.82 -1.65
C ALA A 527 -18.43 -9.23 -1.79
N ARG A 528 -17.52 -9.49 -0.85
CA ARG A 528 -16.12 -9.08 -0.97
C ARG A 528 -15.49 -9.56 -2.27
N LYS A 529 -15.66 -10.83 -2.65
CA LYS A 529 -15.11 -11.36 -3.92
C LYS A 529 -15.71 -10.73 -5.19
N ILE A 530 -16.88 -10.12 -5.07
CA ILE A 530 -17.64 -9.56 -6.19
C ILE A 530 -17.35 -8.06 -6.37
N PHE A 531 -17.20 -7.35 -5.25
CA PHE A 531 -17.08 -5.91 -5.21
C PHE A 531 -15.64 -5.43 -4.98
N ILE A 532 -14.78 -6.20 -4.30
CA ILE A 532 -13.39 -5.86 -3.94
C ILE A 532 -12.43 -6.77 -4.68
#